data_AF-A0A7X8RJC6-F1
#
_entry.id   AF-A0A7X8RJC6-F1
#
_cell.length_a   1.000
_cell.length_b   1.000
_cell.length_c   1.000
_cell.angle_alpha   90.00
_cell.angle_beta   90.00
_cell.angle_gamma   90.00
#
_symmetry.space_group_name_H-M   'P 1'
#
loop_
_entity.id
_entity.type
_entity.pdbx_description
1 polymer ?
#
loop_
_entity_poly.entity_id
_entity_poly.type
_entity_poly.pdbx_seq_one_letter_code
_entity_poly.pdbx_strand_id
1 'polypeptide(L)'
;MKLTAENQAEEIVELLTTSTQIPNQYFEYGSLFILNVSSSEDAIQEYALYKKDEETACYYKFESITVTWYEKEKLLSYLIESDLQDINSMTAAASDTCLKASNRPYLDDIMSFEKMGRFKKAFERFKEVY
;
A
#
# COMPACT_ATOMS: atom_id res chain seq x y z
N MET A 1 3.11 24.19 5.48
CA MET A 1 3.75 23.99 4.16
C MET A 1 3.13 22.73 3.58
N LYS A 2 2.51 22.75 2.40
CA LYS A 2 2.04 21.51 1.77
C LYS A 2 3.28 20.80 1.22
N LEU A 3 3.54 19.58 1.66
CA LEU A 3 4.59 18.73 1.08
C LEU A 3 4.23 18.49 -0.39
N THR A 4 5.23 18.48 -1.27
CA THR A 4 5.07 17.98 -2.64
C THR A 4 4.82 16.48 -2.57
N ALA A 5 4.24 15.92 -3.64
CA ALA A 5 4.03 14.48 -3.74
C ALA A 5 5.35 13.71 -3.54
N GLU A 6 6.43 14.17 -4.16
CA GLU A 6 7.77 13.58 -4.02
C GLU A 6 8.25 13.57 -2.56
N ASN A 7 8.14 14.68 -1.83
CA ASN A 7 8.55 14.73 -0.42
C ASN A 7 7.74 13.77 0.47
N GLN A 8 6.46 13.57 0.17
CA GLN A 8 5.62 12.62 0.91
C GLN A 8 6.05 11.16 0.64
N ALA A 9 6.44 10.85 -0.60
CA ALA A 9 6.97 9.53 -0.94
C ALA A 9 8.31 9.27 -0.22
N GLU A 10 9.20 10.26 -0.18
CA GLU A 10 10.48 10.19 0.56
C GLU A 10 10.26 9.91 2.05
N GLU A 11 9.34 10.64 2.70
CA GLU A 11 9.01 10.43 4.12
C GLU A 11 8.49 9.02 4.38
N ILE A 12 7.62 8.50 3.52
CA ILE A 12 7.12 7.13 3.64
C ILE A 12 8.25 6.11 3.47
N VAL A 13 9.09 6.25 2.46
CA VAL A 13 10.23 5.35 2.25
C VAL A 13 11.17 5.36 3.45
N GLU A 14 11.44 6.54 4.01
CA GLU A 14 12.26 6.67 5.21
C GLU A 14 11.65 5.88 6.38
N LEU A 15 10.34 6.05 6.64
CA LEU A 15 9.62 5.33 7.70
C LEU A 15 9.64 3.81 7.48
N LEU A 16 9.35 3.36 6.25
CA LEU A 16 9.29 1.94 5.91
C LEU A 16 10.64 1.24 6.05
N THR A 17 11.75 1.94 5.81
CA THR A 17 13.09 1.34 5.74
C THR A 17 13.92 1.52 7.01
N THR A 18 13.56 2.45 7.89
CA THR A 18 14.34 2.74 9.12
C THR A 18 13.61 2.41 10.41
N SER A 19 12.29 2.20 10.36
CA SER A 19 11.48 1.97 11.55
C SER A 19 10.59 0.75 11.36
N THR A 20 10.52 -0.09 12.39
CA THR A 20 9.53 -1.17 12.46
C THR A 20 8.14 -0.57 12.63
N GLN A 21 7.13 -1.17 11.98
CA GLN A 21 5.76 -0.71 12.05
C GLN A 21 4.89 -1.73 12.77
N ILE A 22 3.87 -1.25 13.48
CA ILE A 22 2.89 -2.12 14.14
C ILE A 22 2.02 -2.83 13.08
N PRO A 23 1.44 -4.01 13.39
CA PRO A 23 0.54 -4.71 12.47
C PRO A 23 -0.60 -3.80 12.00
N ASN A 24 -0.97 -3.88 10.72
CA ASN A 24 -2.02 -3.06 10.10
C ASN A 24 -1.73 -1.56 10.03
N GLN A 25 -0.55 -1.09 10.43
CA GLN A 25 -0.11 0.28 10.14
C GLN A 25 -0.19 0.52 8.64
N TYR A 26 -0.71 1.68 8.24
CA TYR A 26 -0.86 2.03 6.85
C TYR A 26 -0.33 3.43 6.54
N PHE A 27 -0.04 3.64 5.26
CA PHE A 27 0.38 4.92 4.70
C PHE A 27 -0.41 5.20 3.42
N GLU A 28 -0.67 6.47 3.16
CA GLU A 28 -1.34 6.93 1.94
C GLU A 28 -0.47 7.96 1.25
N TYR A 29 -0.33 7.81 -0.06
CA TYR A 29 0.43 8.73 -0.90
C TYR A 29 -0.15 8.71 -2.31
N GLY A 30 -0.54 9.87 -2.84
CA GLY A 30 -1.19 9.98 -4.15
C GLY A 30 -2.41 9.05 -4.25
N SER A 31 -2.34 8.14 -5.21
CA SER A 31 -3.32 7.07 -5.47
C SER A 31 -2.97 5.74 -4.79
N LEU A 32 -1.88 5.67 -4.02
CA LEU A 32 -1.41 4.47 -3.35
C LEU A 32 -1.89 4.38 -1.90
N PHE A 33 -2.25 3.16 -1.51
CA PHE A 33 -2.48 2.76 -0.13
C PHE A 33 -1.54 1.60 0.20
N ILE A 34 -0.72 1.77 1.25
CA ILE A 34 0.37 0.87 1.62
C ILE A 34 0.05 0.33 3.00
N LEU A 35 -0.12 -0.99 3.12
CA LEU A 35 -0.57 -1.64 4.35
C LEU A 35 0.48 -2.61 4.88
N ASN A 36 0.93 -2.42 6.12
CA ASN A 36 1.73 -3.43 6.83
C ASN A 36 0.87 -4.66 7.09
N VAL A 37 1.21 -5.76 6.42
CA VAL A 37 0.52 -7.06 6.57
C VAL A 37 1.33 -8.04 7.44
N SER A 38 2.43 -7.58 8.03
CA SER A 38 3.17 -8.37 9.02
C SER A 38 2.34 -8.61 10.29
N SER A 39 2.52 -9.79 10.88
CA SER A 39 1.79 -10.22 12.07
C SER A 39 2.41 -9.75 13.40
N SER A 40 3.65 -9.25 13.37
CA SER A 40 4.34 -8.66 14.51
C SER A 40 5.44 -7.69 14.06
N GLU A 41 5.91 -6.87 15.00
CA GLU A 41 7.06 -5.98 14.81
C GLU A 41 8.38 -6.74 14.62
N ASP A 42 8.56 -7.85 15.34
CA ASP A 42 9.78 -8.67 15.24
C ASP A 42 9.86 -9.49 13.94
N ALA A 43 8.79 -9.51 13.14
CA ALA A 43 8.76 -10.19 11.87
C ALA A 43 9.40 -9.33 10.76
N ILE A 44 9.77 -10.00 9.68
CA ILE A 44 10.07 -9.35 8.41
C ILE A 44 8.88 -8.45 8.03
N GLN A 45 9.17 -7.20 7.71
CA GLN A 45 8.15 -6.19 7.42
C GLN A 45 7.68 -6.32 5.96
N GLU A 46 6.44 -6.75 5.77
CA GLU A 46 5.78 -6.98 4.49
C GLU A 46 4.62 -6.00 4.31
N TYR A 47 4.54 -5.41 3.11
CA TYR A 47 3.55 -4.40 2.80
C TYR A 47 2.75 -4.79 1.57
N ALA A 48 1.43 -4.83 1.71
CA ALA A 48 0.51 -4.93 0.59
C ALA A 48 0.28 -3.54 -0.02
N LEU A 49 0.44 -3.45 -1.34
CA LEU A 49 0.30 -2.21 -2.09
C LEU A 49 -1.00 -2.22 -2.89
N TYR A 50 -1.78 -1.16 -2.72
CA TYR A 50 -3.06 -1.00 -3.38
C TYR A 50 -3.09 0.29 -4.20
N LYS A 51 -3.72 0.22 -5.37
CA LYS A 51 -4.02 1.36 -6.24
C LYS A 51 -5.47 1.77 -6.06
N LYS A 52 -5.70 3.04 -5.74
CA LYS A 52 -7.03 3.65 -5.62
C LYS A 52 -7.61 3.90 -7.01
N ASP A 53 -8.87 3.53 -7.18
CA ASP A 53 -9.67 3.80 -8.36
C ASP A 53 -10.96 4.53 -7.98
N GLU A 54 -11.05 5.80 -8.37
CA GLU A 54 -12.23 6.62 -8.11
C GLU A 54 -13.42 6.20 -8.98
N GLU A 55 -13.19 5.62 -10.17
CA GLU A 55 -14.25 5.22 -11.10
C GLU A 55 -15.09 4.07 -10.52
N THR A 56 -14.41 3.08 -9.94
CA THR A 56 -15.05 1.89 -9.34
C THR A 56 -15.22 2.01 -7.82
N ALA A 57 -14.78 3.12 -7.22
CA ALA A 57 -14.76 3.36 -5.78
C ALA A 57 -14.10 2.21 -4.99
N CYS A 58 -12.99 1.68 -5.52
CA CYS A 58 -12.26 0.54 -4.99
C CYS A 58 -10.75 0.79 -4.91
N TYR A 59 -10.09 -0.02 -4.09
CA TYR A 59 -8.64 -0.17 -4.01
C TYR A 59 -8.30 -1.56 -4.55
N TYR A 60 -7.36 -1.63 -5.48
CA TYR A 60 -6.91 -2.88 -6.09
C TYR A 60 -5.49 -3.20 -5.64
N LYS A 61 -5.29 -4.35 -5.01
CA LYS A 61 -3.96 -4.83 -4.66
C LYS A 61 -3.20 -5.20 -5.93
N PHE A 62 -1.95 -4.75 -6.06
CA PHE A 62 -1.12 -5.08 -7.22
C PHE A 62 0.17 -5.81 -6.86
N GLU A 63 0.68 -5.62 -5.64
CA GLU A 63 1.95 -6.19 -5.20
C GLU A 63 1.95 -6.39 -3.68
N SER A 64 2.83 -7.27 -3.21
CA SER A 64 3.29 -7.33 -1.81
C SER A 64 4.81 -7.20 -1.81
N ILE A 65 5.36 -6.25 -1.06
CA ILE A 65 6.82 -6.01 -0.97
C ILE A 65 7.36 -6.25 0.42
N THR A 66 8.55 -6.83 0.50
CA THR A 66 9.35 -6.92 1.73
C THR A 66 10.35 -5.76 1.74
N VAL A 67 10.13 -4.76 2.57
CA VAL A 67 10.92 -3.50 2.52
C VAL A 67 12.32 -3.64 3.12
N THR A 68 12.55 -4.62 4.02
CA THR A 68 13.85 -4.83 4.68
C THR A 68 14.99 -5.13 3.69
N TRP A 69 14.68 -5.52 2.45
CA TRP A 69 15.65 -5.85 1.42
C TRP A 69 15.67 -4.85 0.26
N TYR A 70 14.89 -3.77 0.36
CA TYR A 70 14.78 -2.75 -0.66
C TYR A 70 15.80 -1.63 -0.42
N GLU A 71 16.55 -1.25 -1.45
CA GLU A 71 17.33 -0.02 -1.42
C GLU A 71 16.36 1.19 -1.43
N LYS A 72 16.58 2.17 -0.55
CA LYS A 72 15.69 3.33 -0.39
C LYS A 72 15.36 4.02 -1.72
N GLU A 73 16.37 4.30 -2.54
CA GLU A 73 16.22 4.95 -3.84
C GLU A 73 15.37 4.12 -4.81
N LYS A 74 15.55 2.80 -4.83
CA LYS A 74 14.73 1.89 -5.65
C LYS A 74 13.29 1.85 -5.19
N LEU A 75 13.06 1.83 -3.87
CA LEU A 75 11.71 1.84 -3.32
C LEU A 75 11.00 3.16 -3.62
N LEU A 76 11.70 4.29 -3.50
CA LEU A 76 11.18 5.61 -3.84
C LEU A 76 10.76 5.69 -5.31
N SER A 77 11.66 5.33 -6.23
CA SER A 77 11.36 5.29 -7.66
C SER A 77 10.17 4.37 -7.95
N TYR A 78 10.13 3.19 -7.34
CA TYR A 78 9.04 2.23 -7.51
C TYR A 78 7.68 2.77 -7.03
N LEU A 79 7.62 3.46 -5.88
CA LEU A 79 6.38 4.07 -5.40
C LEU A 79 5.92 5.23 -6.29
N ILE A 80 6.85 6.07 -6.76
CA ILE A 80 6.52 7.18 -7.67
C ILE A 80 6.01 6.63 -9.02
N GLU A 81 6.71 5.66 -9.61
CA GLU A 81 6.30 5.03 -10.86
C GLU A 81 4.93 4.36 -10.73
N SER A 82 4.70 3.63 -9.63
CA SER A 82 3.41 2.99 -9.33
C SER A 82 2.27 4.00 -9.15
N ASP A 83 2.54 5.17 -8.56
CA ASP A 83 1.54 6.24 -8.42
C ASP A 83 1.21 6.89 -9.77
N LEU A 84 2.20 7.09 -10.63
CA LEU A 84 2.02 7.67 -11.96
C LEU A 84 1.39 6.70 -12.96
N GLN A 85 1.54 5.39 -12.76
CA GLN A 85 1.00 4.38 -13.65
C GLN A 85 -0.53 4.37 -13.63
N ASP A 86 -1.15 4.36 -14.82
CA ASP A 86 -2.60 4.27 -14.97
C ASP A 86 -3.10 2.88 -14.58
N ILE A 87 -4.17 2.83 -13.80
CA ILE A 87 -4.69 1.57 -13.26
C ILE A 87 -5.09 0.56 -14.34
N ASN A 88 -5.52 1.01 -15.52
CA ASN A 88 -5.91 0.11 -16.61
C ASN A 88 -4.69 -0.57 -17.26
N SER A 89 -3.50 0.00 -17.07
CA SER A 89 -2.22 -0.54 -17.53
C SER A 89 -1.49 -1.36 -16.47
N MET A 90 -1.94 -1.30 -15.21
CA MET A 90 -1.33 -2.06 -14.12
C MET A 90 -1.79 -3.51 -14.14
N THR A 91 -0.86 -4.42 -13.82
CA THR A 91 -1.13 -5.84 -13.64
C THR A 91 -0.77 -6.26 -12.22
N ALA A 92 -1.46 -7.28 -11.70
CA ALA A 92 -1.06 -7.88 -10.43
C ALA A 92 0.17 -8.77 -10.67
N ALA A 93 1.25 -8.53 -9.93
CA ALA A 93 2.55 -9.16 -10.13
C ALA A 93 2.50 -10.70 -10.14
N ALA A 94 1.58 -11.29 -9.38
CA ALA A 94 1.42 -12.74 -9.30
C ALA A 94 0.70 -13.36 -10.51
N SER A 95 0.28 -12.58 -11.52
CA SER A 95 -0.70 -13.04 -12.52
C SER A 95 -0.59 -12.47 -13.93
N ASP A 96 0.20 -11.41 -14.15
CA ASP A 96 0.18 -10.59 -15.37
C ASP A 96 -1.22 -10.16 -15.84
N THR A 97 -2.23 -10.26 -14.97
CA THR A 97 -3.62 -9.94 -15.24
C THR A 97 -3.86 -8.50 -14.84
N CYS A 98 -4.55 -7.74 -15.69
CA CYS A 98 -4.95 -6.37 -15.39
C CYS A 98 -5.69 -6.32 -14.04
N LEU A 99 -5.37 -5.34 -13.19
CA LEU A 99 -5.93 -5.23 -11.84
C LEU A 99 -7.46 -5.27 -11.83
N LYS A 100 -8.11 -4.55 -12.75
CA LYS A 100 -9.57 -4.52 -12.89
C LYS A 100 -10.17 -5.84 -13.40
N ALA A 101 -9.38 -6.66 -14.08
CA ALA A 101 -9.81 -7.94 -14.64
C ALA A 101 -9.44 -9.15 -13.76
N SER A 102 -8.65 -8.93 -12.70
CA SER A 102 -8.25 -9.98 -11.77
C SER A 102 -9.48 -10.47 -11.00
N ASN A 103 -10.06 -11.58 -11.47
CA ASN A 103 -11.12 -12.31 -10.78
C ASN A 103 -10.57 -13.23 -9.67
N ARG A 104 -9.38 -12.94 -9.12
CA ARG A 104 -8.79 -13.77 -8.08
C ARG A 104 -9.68 -13.71 -6.83
N PRO A 105 -10.28 -14.84 -6.40
CA PRO A 105 -11.25 -14.88 -5.31
C PRO A 105 -10.59 -14.79 -3.92
N TYR A 106 -9.32 -14.40 -3.83
CA TYR A 106 -8.71 -14.10 -2.55
C TYR A 106 -9.22 -12.75 -2.08
N LEU A 107 -9.82 -12.75 -0.89
CA LEU A 107 -10.55 -11.64 -0.26
C LEU A 107 -9.77 -10.32 -0.13
N ASP A 108 -8.49 -10.32 -0.45
CA ASP A 108 -7.54 -9.24 -0.21
C ASP A 108 -7.11 -8.48 -1.48
N ASP A 109 -7.61 -8.85 -2.66
CA ASP A 109 -7.19 -8.21 -3.91
C ASP A 109 -7.99 -6.94 -4.26
N ILE A 110 -9.23 -6.81 -3.74
CA ILE A 110 -10.09 -5.65 -3.98
C ILE A 110 -10.80 -5.20 -2.69
N MET A 111 -10.60 -3.95 -2.31
CA MET A 111 -11.29 -3.31 -1.18
C MET A 111 -12.12 -2.11 -1.62
N SER A 112 -13.43 -2.14 -1.41
CA SER A 112 -14.25 -0.93 -1.64
C SER A 112 -13.85 0.20 -0.69
N PHE A 113 -14.11 1.45 -1.09
CA PHE A 113 -13.88 2.61 -0.23
C PHE A 113 -14.61 2.51 1.11
N GLU A 114 -15.80 1.91 1.13
CA GLU A 114 -16.53 1.67 2.36
C GLU A 114 -15.79 0.70 3.29
N LYS A 115 -15.34 -0.45 2.77
CA LYS A 115 -14.56 -1.42 3.55
C LYS A 115 -13.26 -0.80 4.05
N MET A 116 -12.55 -0.07 3.18
CA MET A 116 -11.33 0.65 3.54
C MET A 116 -11.60 1.71 4.63
N GLY A 117 -12.70 2.45 4.54
CA GLY A 117 -13.09 3.41 5.57
C GLY A 117 -13.40 2.76 6.91
N ARG A 118 -13.99 1.57 6.92
CA ARG A 118 -14.19 0.77 8.15
C ARG A 118 -12.86 0.27 8.71
N PHE A 119 -11.96 -0.21 7.85
CA PHE A 119 -10.61 -0.62 8.23
C PHE A 119 -9.86 0.52 8.93
N LYS A 120 -9.77 1.71 8.31
CA LYS A 120 -9.08 2.88 8.89
C LYS A 120 -9.63 3.23 10.28
N LYS A 121 -10.96 3.25 10.43
CA LYS A 121 -11.61 3.50 11.74
C LYS A 121 -11.28 2.44 12.79
N ALA A 122 -11.17 1.17 12.39
CA ALA A 122 -10.78 0.09 13.28
C ALA A 122 -9.31 0.21 13.68
N PHE A 123 -8.44 0.56 12.73
CA PHE A 123 -7.02 0.79 12.98
C PHE A 123 -6.77 1.93 13.97
N GLU A 124 -7.52 3.04 13.86
CA GLU A 124 -7.41 4.15 14.82
C GLU A 124 -7.65 3.73 16.27
N ARG A 125 -8.53 2.74 16.50
CA ARG A 125 -8.75 2.17 17.84
C ARG A 125 -7.67 1.17 18.24
N PHE A 126 -7.17 0.40 17.26
CA PHE A 126 -6.12 -0.58 17.47
C PHE A 126 -4.80 0.07 17.90
N LYS A 127 -4.40 1.17 17.26
CA LYS A 127 -3.14 1.86 17.59
C LYS A 127 -3.13 2.55 18.97
N GLU A 128 -4.29 2.73 19.60
CA GLU A 128 -4.38 3.30 20.95
C GLU A 128 -4.02 2.29 22.05
N VAL A 129 -4.14 1.00 21.74
CA VAL A 129 -3.93 -0.11 22.70
C VAL A 129 -2.65 -0.90 22.44
N TYR A 130 -1.99 -0.63 21.33
CA TYR A 130 -0.73 -1.23 20.92
C TYR A 130 0.43 -0.32 21.37
#